data_AF-A0A1B7W3P1-F1
#
_entry.id   AF-A0A1B7W3P1-F1
#
_cell.length_a   1.000
_cell.length_b   1.000
_cell.length_c   1.000
_cell.angle_alpha   90.00
_cell.angle_beta   90.00
_cell.angle_gamma   90.00
#
_symmetry.space_group_name_H-M   'P 1'
#
loop_
_entity.id
_entity.type
_entity.pdbx_description
1 polymer ?
#
loop_
_entity_poly.entity_id
_entity_poly.type
_entity_poly.pdbx_seq_one_letter_code
_entity_poly.pdbx_strand_id
1 'polypeptide(L)' 'EPNNIALAARIERETKKRKLGKPTVPSDIALEQSTNPFLRWDVADVKRAAARAISIQGDGADLTPAQVSGALREWKNNF' A
#
# COMPACT_ATOMS: atom_id res chain seq x y z
N GLU A 1 -1.56 5.71 0.19
CA GLU A 1 -2.88 5.97 -0.43
C GLU A 1 -3.75 6.76 0.57
N PRO A 2 -3.76 8.10 0.53
CA PRO A 2 -4.52 8.91 1.48
C PRO A 2 -6.04 8.73 1.33
N ASN A 3 -6.51 8.31 0.16
CA ASN A 3 -7.93 8.17 -0.16
C ASN A 3 -8.48 6.74 0.04
N ASN A 4 -7.66 5.78 0.49
CA ASN A 4 -8.13 4.41 0.71
C ASN A 4 -8.81 4.30 2.09
N ILE A 5 -10.14 4.42 2.11
CA ILE A 5 -10.97 4.35 3.33
C ILE A 5 -10.79 3.01 4.05
N ALA A 6 -10.68 1.89 3.31
CA ALA A 6 -10.48 0.57 3.90
C ALA A 6 -9.13 0.48 4.63
N LEU A 7 -8.09 1.11 4.07
CA LEU A 7 -6.77 1.21 4.71
C LEU A 7 -6.84 2.02 6.01
N ALA A 8 -7.52 3.17 6.00
CA ALA A 8 -7.70 4.00 7.20
C ALA A 8 -8.41 3.22 8.34
N ALA A 9 -9.51 2.54 8.00
CA ALA A 9 -10.24 1.71 8.97
C ALA A 9 -9.39 0.53 9.49
N ARG A 10 -8.58 -0.10 8.62
CA ARG A 10 -7.63 -1.14 9.01
C ARG A 10 -6.59 -0.59 10.00
N ILE A 11 -5.99 0.57 9.72
CA ILE A 11 -5.00 1.20 10.60
C ILE A 11 -5.59 1.44 11.99
N GLU A 12 -6.81 1.98 12.08
CA GLU A 12 -7.46 2.24 13.36
C GLU A 12 -7.68 0.95 14.17
N ARG A 13 -8.27 -0.07 13.53
CA ARG A 13 -8.57 -1.35 14.16
C ARG A 13 -7.32 -2.08 14.64
N GLU A 14 -6.30 -2.20 13.78
CA GLU A 14 -5.06 -2.90 14.12
C GLU A 14 -4.22 -2.12 15.14
N THR A 15 -4.32 -0.78 15.15
CA THR A 15 -3.71 0.05 16.21
C THR A 15 -4.38 -0.18 17.57
N LYS A 16 -5.72 -0.30 17.62
CA LYS A 16 -6.44 -0.66 18.85
C LYS A 16 -6.03 -2.05 19.36
N LYS A 17 -5.92 -3.06 18.49
CA LYS A 17 -5.44 -4.40 18.87
C LYS A 17 -4.03 -4.37 19.45
N ARG A 18 -3.11 -3.66 18.79
CA ARG A 18 -1.72 -3.50 19.27
C ARG A 18 -1.65 -2.84 20.64
N LYS A 19 -2.45 -1.80 20.89
CA LYS A 19 -2.54 -1.14 22.22
C LYS A 19 -3.03 -2.08 23.32
N LEU A 20 -3.81 -3.10 22.97
CA LEU A 20 -4.31 -4.13 23.89
C LEU A 20 -3.41 -5.37 23.95
N GLY A 21 -2.22 -5.35 23.35
CA GLY A 21 -1.32 -6.50 23.28
C GLY A 21 -1.85 -7.68 22.46
N LYS A 22 -2.87 -7.46 21.62
CA LYS A 22 -3.47 -8.51 20.79
C LYS A 22 -2.75 -8.61 19.44
N PRO A 23 -2.58 -9.84 18.90
CA PRO A 23 -2.00 -10.03 17.58
C PRO A 23 -2.89 -9.42 16.48
N THR A 24 -2.25 -8.98 15.39
CA THR A 24 -2.92 -8.45 14.18
C THR A 24 -3.11 -9.51 13.10
N VAL A 25 -2.80 -10.76 13.43
CA VAL A 25 -2.93 -11.95 12.58
C VAL A 25 -3.88 -12.97 13.23
N PRO A 26 -4.54 -13.82 12.44
CA PRO A 26 -4.54 -13.86 10.97
C PRO A 26 -5.33 -12.69 10.33
N SER A 27 -5.05 -12.42 9.05
CA SER A 27 -5.89 -11.59 8.17
C SER A 27 -6.49 -12.45 7.07
N ASP A 28 -7.51 -11.94 6.38
CA ASP A 28 -8.09 -12.56 5.19
C ASP A 28 -7.53 -11.95 3.90
N ILE A 29 -7.56 -12.72 2.80
CA ILE A 29 -6.99 -12.29 1.52
C ILE A 29 -7.75 -11.10 0.90
N ALA A 30 -9.06 -10.99 1.14
CA ALA A 30 -9.88 -9.90 0.61
C ALA A 30 -9.49 -8.56 1.27
N LEU A 31 -9.23 -8.58 2.57
CA LEU A 31 -8.70 -7.46 3.34
C LEU A 31 -7.33 -7.06 2.81
N GLU A 32 -6.44 -8.02 2.53
CA GLU A 32 -5.14 -7.71 1.93
C GLU A 32 -5.30 -7.07 0.53
N GLN A 33 -6.16 -7.59 -0.35
CA GLN A 33 -6.43 -6.96 -1.66
C GLN A 33 -7.06 -5.55 -1.53
N SER A 34 -7.80 -5.28 -0.45
CA SER A 34 -8.40 -3.95 -0.23
C SER A 34 -7.44 -2.92 0.37
N THR A 35 -6.33 -3.34 0.99
CA THR A 35 -5.48 -2.44 1.80
C THR A 35 -3.98 -2.57 1.58
N ASN A 36 -3.49 -3.64 0.97
CA ASN A 36 -2.06 -3.88 0.77
C ASN A 36 -1.59 -3.27 -0.56
N PRO A 37 -0.70 -2.27 -0.57
CA PRO A 37 -0.26 -1.61 -1.80
C PRO A 37 0.49 -2.55 -2.76
N PHE A 38 1.11 -3.62 -2.27
CA PHE A 38 1.78 -4.62 -3.11
C PHE A 38 0.79 -5.52 -3.87
N LEU A 39 -0.43 -5.67 -3.35
CA LEU A 39 -1.51 -6.40 -4.02
C LEU A 39 -2.43 -5.49 -4.84
N ARG A 40 -2.25 -4.17 -4.73
CA ARG A 40 -3.04 -3.11 -5.40
C ARG A 40 -2.19 -2.31 -6.38
N TRP A 41 -1.17 -2.93 -6.96
CA TRP A 41 -0.18 -2.26 -7.81
C TRP A 41 -0.78 -1.63 -9.07
N ASP A 42 -1.95 -2.10 -9.51
CA ASP A 42 -2.65 -1.64 -10.70
C ASP A 42 -3.52 -0.39 -10.46
N VAL A 43 -3.82 -0.06 -9.20
CA VAL A 43 -4.63 1.10 -8.82
C VAL A 43 -3.87 2.39 -9.15
N ALA A 44 -4.55 3.33 -9.78
CA ALA A 44 -3.96 4.60 -10.22
C ALA A 44 -3.25 5.36 -9.07
N ASP A 45 -3.83 5.39 -7.88
CA ASP A 45 -3.21 6.03 -6.69
C ASP A 45 -1.89 5.37 -6.29
N VAL A 46 -1.78 4.05 -6.44
CA VAL A 46 -0.57 3.27 -6.14
C VAL A 46 0.48 3.48 -7.22
N LYS A 47 0.10 3.45 -8.50
CA LYS A 47 1.00 3.79 -9.62
C LYS A 47 1.57 5.20 -9.51
N ARG A 48 0.73 6.20 -9.16
CA ARG A 48 1.18 7.58 -8.91
C ARG A 48 2.15 7.66 -7.73
N ALA A 49 1.90 6.91 -6.66
CA ALA A 49 2.81 6.86 -5.53
C ALA A 49 4.16 6.22 -5.91
N ALA A 50 4.13 5.13 -6.68
CA ALA A 50 5.32 4.48 -7.21
C ALA A 50 6.12 5.41 -8.14
N ALA A 51 5.47 6.07 -9.10
CA ALA A 51 6.12 7.03 -10.01
C ALA A 51 6.82 8.16 -9.24
N ARG A 52 6.14 8.74 -8.23
CA ARG A 52 6.74 9.75 -7.35
C ARG A 52 7.95 9.22 -6.57
N ALA A 53 7.90 7.98 -6.10
CA ALA A 53 8.99 7.39 -5.33
C ALA A 53 10.29 7.21 -6.14
N ILE A 54 10.18 7.00 -7.46
CA ILE A 54 11.32 6.87 -8.37
C ILE A 54 11.53 8.12 -9.24
N SER A 55 10.95 9.27 -8.84
CA SER A 55 11.12 10.57 -9.50
C SER A 55 10.78 10.59 -11.00
N ILE A 56 9.85 9.73 -11.43
CA ILE A 56 9.32 9.75 -12.80
C ILE A 56 8.19 10.77 -12.89
N GLN A 57 8.23 11.61 -13.92
CA GLN A 57 7.14 12.54 -14.21
C GLN A 57 5.91 11.80 -14.75
N GLY A 58 4.72 12.26 -14.37
CA GLY A 58 3.46 11.67 -14.80
C GLY A 58 2.79 10.81 -13.73
N ASP A 59 1.84 9.98 -14.15
CA ASP A 59 0.98 9.21 -13.25
C ASP A 59 1.41 7.74 -13.07
N GLY A 60 2.50 7.34 -13.73
CA GLY A 60 3.02 5.98 -13.70
C GLY A 60 2.20 4.97 -14.52
N ALA A 61 1.35 5.43 -15.45
CA ALA A 61 0.56 4.55 -16.31
C ALA A 61 1.40 3.51 -17.05
N ASP A 62 2.59 3.91 -17.54
CA ASP A 62 3.52 3.09 -18.31
C ASP A 62 4.42 2.19 -17.44
N LEU A 63 4.32 2.28 -16.11
CA LEU A 63 5.10 1.42 -15.23
C LEU A 63 4.62 -0.03 -15.33
N THR A 64 5.56 -0.92 -15.60
CA THR A 64 5.33 -2.37 -15.50
C THR A 64 5.03 -2.78 -14.07
N PRO A 65 4.33 -3.91 -13.83
CA PRO A 65 4.05 -4.40 -12.48
C PRO A 65 5.33 -4.58 -11.62
N ALA A 66 6.43 -5.00 -12.24
CA ALA A 66 7.72 -5.14 -11.59
C ALA A 66 8.30 -3.78 -11.17
N GLN A 67 8.21 -2.75 -12.00
CA GLN A 67 8.66 -1.40 -11.66
C GLN A 67 7.84 -0.79 -10.53
N VAL A 68 6.50 -0.95 -10.56
CA VAL A 68 5.63 -0.49 -9.46
C VAL A 68 6.02 -1.17 -8.15
N SER A 69 6.16 -2.50 -8.18
CA SER A 69 6.51 -3.28 -6.98
C SER A 69 7.88 -2.91 -6.42
N GLY A 70 8.88 -2.74 -7.28
CA GLY A 70 10.23 -2.32 -6.91
C GLY A 70 10.24 -0.91 -6.30
N ALA A 71 9.58 0.05 -6.94
CA ALA A 71 9.45 1.41 -6.44
C ALA A 71 8.78 1.48 -5.06
N LEU A 72 7.67 0.74 -4.87
CA LEU A 72 7.00 0.66 -3.57
C LEU A 72 7.88 0.01 -2.50
N ARG A 73 8.66 -1.01 -2.87
CA ARG A 73 9.57 -1.68 -1.94
C ARG A 73 10.70 -0.77 -1.51
N GLU A 74 11.35 -0.08 -2.45
CA GLU A 74 12.42 0.87 -2.16
C GLU A 74 11.92 2.03 -1.32
N TRP A 75 10.74 2.55 -1.63
CA TRP A 75 10.11 3.56 -0.79
C TRP A 75 9.87 3.05 0.64
N LYS A 76 9.30 1.84 0.79
CA LYS A 76 9.06 1.22 2.11
C LYS A 76 10.35 0.89 2.87
N ASN A 77 11.49 0.72 2.19
CA ASN A 77 12.78 0.50 2.84
C ASN A 77 13.32 1.78 3.49
N ASN A 78 12.98 2.95 2.95
CA ASN A 78 13.50 4.26 3.35
C ASN A 78 12.48 5.12 4.12
N PHE A 79 11.32 4.56 4.47
CA PHE A 79 10.23 5.20 5.21
C PHE A 79 10.26 4.78 6.68
#